data_AF-A0A4P8YFX8-F1
#
_entry.id   AF-A0A4P8YFX8-F1
#
_cell.length_a   1.000
_cell.length_b   1.000
_cell.length_c   1.000
_cell.angle_alpha   90.00
_cell.angle_beta   90.00
_cell.angle_gamma   90.00
#
_symmetry.space_group_name_H-M   'P 1'
#
loop_
_entity.id
_entity.type
_entity.pdbx_description
1 polymer ?
#
loop_
_entity_poly.entity_id
_entity_poly.type
_entity_poly.pdbx_seq_one_letter_code
_entity_poly.pdbx_strand_id
1 'polypeptide(L)'
;MLNDIKLSLQYILPKQWLTRLAGWGASKRAGWLTKLVIDLFVKYYKVDMKEALKPDTASYRTFNDFFVRPLREEVRPLDTDPGVLVMPADGAISQLGAIEQNKLLQAKGHHYTLDALLAGNTQMADLFRDGSFVTTYLSPRDYHRVHMPCNGILREMIYVPGDLFSVNHLTAQNVPNLFARNERVICLFDTEFGPMAQILVGATIVGSIETVWAGTITPPREGIIKRWSWPEGESEGSVALLKGQEMGRFKLGSTVINLFAPGKVELLGSLRSLSATRIGQPLALSAEAAKAAADAKAAEEAKAAADAKAAEEAKAAADAKAAEEAKAAADAKAAEEAKAAADAKAAEEAKAAADAKAAEEAKAAAEAKATEENNPTAGRSSAPAQAPASAQDEQPNASASDKTER
;
A
#
# COMPACT_ATOMS: atom_id res chain seq x y z
N MET A 1 -22.16 -4.58 32.70
CA MET A 1 -21.83 -5.45 33.86
C MET A 1 -20.41 -6.00 33.81
N LEU A 2 -20.05 -6.93 32.90
CA LEU A 2 -18.74 -7.62 32.96
C LEU A 2 -17.53 -6.67 32.80
N ASN A 3 -17.64 -5.65 31.96
CA ASN A 3 -16.58 -4.64 31.79
C ASN A 3 -16.43 -3.75 33.03
N ASP A 4 -17.54 -3.39 33.66
CA ASP A 4 -17.57 -2.57 34.87
C ASP A 4 -16.92 -3.32 36.04
N ILE A 5 -17.21 -4.63 36.19
CA ILE A 5 -16.53 -5.51 37.15
C ILE A 5 -15.01 -5.54 36.89
N LYS A 6 -14.58 -5.64 35.62
CA LYS A 6 -13.14 -5.59 35.27
C LYS A 6 -12.52 -4.23 35.63
N LEU A 7 -13.24 -3.12 35.46
CA LEU A 7 -12.78 -1.78 35.81
C LEU A 7 -12.73 -1.58 37.34
N SER A 8 -13.77 -1.96 38.08
CA SER A 8 -13.77 -1.96 39.54
C SER A 8 -12.61 -2.79 40.10
N LEU A 9 -12.33 -3.95 39.51
CA LEU A 9 -11.19 -4.80 39.87
C LEU A 9 -9.84 -4.10 39.60
N GLN A 10 -9.71 -3.33 38.50
CA GLN A 10 -8.52 -2.50 38.26
C GLN A 10 -8.32 -1.42 39.32
N TYR A 11 -9.38 -0.82 39.86
CA TYR A 11 -9.25 0.13 40.97
C TYR A 11 -8.90 -0.57 42.29
N ILE A 12 -9.62 -1.63 42.66
CA ILE A 12 -9.53 -2.32 43.96
C ILE A 12 -8.24 -3.14 44.13
N LEU A 13 -7.72 -3.79 43.09
CA LEU A 13 -6.58 -4.71 43.25
C LEU A 13 -5.29 -3.99 43.72
N PRO A 14 -4.48 -4.63 44.59
CA PRO A 14 -3.18 -4.12 45.02
C PRO A 14 -2.12 -4.34 43.90
N LYS A 15 -2.27 -3.58 42.81
CA LYS A 15 -1.53 -3.66 41.55
C LYS A 15 0.00 -3.78 41.73
N GLN A 16 0.58 -3.01 42.65
CA GLN A 16 2.02 -3.05 42.94
C GLN A 16 2.45 -4.38 43.60
N TRP A 17 1.67 -4.92 44.54
CA TRP A 17 1.97 -6.21 45.17
C TRP A 17 1.85 -7.37 44.18
N LEU A 18 0.81 -7.38 43.35
CA LEU A 18 0.67 -8.36 42.26
C LEU A 18 1.84 -8.30 41.28
N THR A 19 2.29 -7.09 40.93
CA THR A 19 3.45 -6.89 40.05
C THR A 19 4.76 -7.35 40.70
N ARG A 20 4.95 -7.11 42.00
CA ARG A 20 6.11 -7.63 42.76
C ARG A 20 6.10 -9.17 42.82
N LEU A 21 4.95 -9.78 43.11
CA LEU A 21 4.79 -11.23 43.20
C LEU A 21 5.00 -11.92 41.84
N ALA A 22 4.41 -11.37 40.77
CA ALA A 22 4.57 -11.89 39.42
C ALA A 22 6.03 -11.72 38.93
N GLY A 23 6.65 -10.57 39.15
CA GLY A 23 8.07 -10.35 38.81
C GLY A 23 9.01 -11.28 39.59
N TRP A 24 8.74 -11.52 40.87
CA TRP A 24 9.44 -12.54 41.68
C TRP A 24 9.30 -13.93 41.06
N GLY A 25 8.08 -14.40 40.81
CA GLY A 25 7.83 -15.71 40.21
C GLY A 25 8.46 -15.86 38.82
N ALA A 26 8.31 -14.84 37.97
CA ALA A 26 8.85 -14.82 36.62
C ALA A 26 10.39 -14.74 36.58
N SER A 27 11.05 -14.36 37.68
CA SER A 27 12.51 -14.42 37.83
C SER A 27 13.04 -15.76 38.34
N LYS A 28 12.20 -16.65 38.89
CA LYS A 28 12.64 -17.93 39.44
C LYS A 28 12.97 -18.92 38.33
N ARG A 29 14.09 -19.62 38.50
CA ARG A 29 14.51 -20.76 37.67
C ARG A 29 13.88 -22.02 38.26
N ALA A 30 12.68 -22.38 37.80
CA ALA A 30 11.90 -23.51 38.34
C ALA A 30 11.81 -24.70 37.36
N GLY A 31 12.67 -24.73 36.33
CA GLY A 31 12.82 -25.87 35.42
C GLY A 31 11.52 -26.25 34.73
N TRP A 32 11.03 -27.47 34.99
CA TRP A 32 9.77 -27.99 34.43
C TRP A 32 8.57 -27.08 34.69
N LEU A 33 8.49 -26.43 35.87
CA LEU A 33 7.39 -25.53 36.21
C LEU A 33 7.49 -24.22 35.42
N THR A 34 8.71 -23.71 35.19
CA THR A 34 8.93 -22.57 34.30
C THR A 34 8.47 -22.92 32.88
N LYS A 35 8.87 -24.08 32.34
CA LYS A 35 8.42 -24.53 31.01
C LYS A 35 6.90 -24.68 30.93
N LEU A 36 6.25 -25.28 31.93
CA LEU A 36 4.79 -25.45 31.97
C LEU A 36 4.05 -24.11 31.92
N VAL A 37 4.51 -23.11 32.67
CA VAL A 37 3.93 -21.75 32.62
C VAL A 37 4.13 -21.12 31.24
N ILE A 38 5.30 -21.29 30.61
CA ILE A 38 5.57 -20.82 29.25
C ILE A 38 4.64 -21.54 28.24
N ASP A 39 4.54 -22.86 28.28
CA ASP A 39 3.69 -23.65 27.36
C ASP A 39 2.21 -23.24 27.45
N LEU A 40 1.69 -23.05 28.67
CA LEU A 40 0.34 -22.56 28.91
C LEU A 40 0.15 -21.13 28.37
N PHE A 41 1.14 -20.25 28.57
CA PHE A 41 1.10 -18.88 28.07
C PHE A 41 1.14 -18.82 26.54
N VAL A 42 2.03 -19.57 25.89
CA VAL A 42 2.14 -19.73 24.44
C VAL A 42 0.81 -20.22 23.86
N LYS A 43 0.20 -21.24 24.47
CA LYS A 43 -1.10 -21.80 24.04
C LYS A 43 -2.26 -20.82 24.22
N TYR A 44 -2.32 -20.09 25.33
CA TYR A 44 -3.41 -19.17 25.65
C TYR A 44 -3.36 -17.89 24.81
N TYR A 45 -2.19 -17.24 24.73
CA TYR A 45 -2.00 -15.99 23.99
C TYR A 45 -1.70 -16.19 22.50
N LYS A 46 -1.52 -17.43 22.05
CA LYS A 46 -1.15 -17.80 20.67
C LYS A 46 0.15 -17.11 20.23
N VAL A 47 1.18 -17.24 21.07
CA VAL A 47 2.53 -16.73 20.80
C VAL A 47 3.13 -17.51 19.62
N ASP A 48 3.58 -16.83 18.57
CA ASP A 48 4.35 -17.51 17.52
C ASP A 48 5.80 -17.71 17.98
N MET A 49 6.16 -18.98 18.19
CA MET A 49 7.52 -19.39 18.54
C MET A 49 8.40 -19.62 17.30
N LYS A 50 7.85 -19.68 16.09
CA LYS A 50 8.63 -19.79 14.84
C LYS A 50 9.39 -18.50 14.54
N GLU A 51 8.92 -17.35 15.02
CA GLU A 51 9.60 -16.06 14.89
C GLU A 51 10.71 -15.87 15.94
N ALA A 52 10.70 -16.64 17.03
CA ALA A 52 11.72 -16.57 18.08
C ALA A 52 13.04 -17.22 17.62
N LEU A 53 14.18 -16.66 18.05
CA LEU A 53 15.52 -17.23 17.85
C LEU A 53 15.71 -18.56 18.61
N LYS A 54 14.88 -18.82 19.63
CA LYS A 54 14.82 -20.07 20.39
C LYS A 54 13.38 -20.60 20.40
N PRO A 55 12.94 -21.33 19.35
CA PRO A 55 11.55 -21.80 19.26
C PRO A 55 11.12 -22.77 20.38
N ASP A 56 12.06 -23.52 20.94
CA ASP A 56 11.80 -24.45 22.04
C ASP A 56 11.62 -23.71 23.38
N THR A 57 10.47 -23.92 24.01
CA THR A 57 10.13 -23.31 25.31
C THR A 57 10.96 -23.83 26.48
N ALA A 58 11.62 -24.99 26.37
CA ALA A 58 12.56 -25.47 27.39
C ALA A 58 13.89 -24.71 27.39
N SER A 59 14.21 -23.96 26.32
CA SER A 59 15.46 -23.20 26.20
C SER A 59 15.54 -21.94 27.08
N TYR A 60 14.44 -21.56 27.76
CA TYR A 60 14.36 -20.36 28.59
C TYR A 60 14.47 -20.71 30.09
N ARG A 61 15.37 -20.04 30.80
CA ARG A 61 15.70 -20.33 32.20
C ARG A 61 14.69 -19.77 33.19
N THR A 62 13.93 -18.75 32.81
CA THR A 62 12.91 -18.07 33.63
C THR A 62 11.76 -17.60 32.72
N PHE A 63 10.62 -17.24 33.28
CA PHE A 63 9.53 -16.68 32.46
C PHE A 63 9.92 -15.29 31.90
N ASN A 64 10.70 -14.50 32.64
CA ASN A 64 11.25 -13.23 32.14
C ASN A 64 12.14 -13.43 30.90
N ASP A 65 13.00 -14.45 30.88
CA ASP A 65 13.89 -14.81 29.77
C ASP A 65 13.11 -15.19 28.51
N PHE A 66 12.00 -15.94 28.67
CA PHE A 66 11.02 -16.17 27.60
C PHE A 66 10.28 -14.88 27.18
N PHE A 67 9.91 -14.02 28.13
CA PHE A 67 9.12 -12.85 27.81
C PHE A 67 9.89 -11.82 26.97
N VAL A 68 11.18 -11.61 27.27
CA VAL A 68 12.09 -10.81 26.43
C VAL A 68 12.85 -11.65 25.39
N ARG A 69 12.26 -12.77 24.94
CA ARG A 69 12.82 -13.66 23.90
C ARG A 69 13.37 -12.86 22.71
N PRO A 70 14.60 -13.12 22.25
CA PRO A 70 15.05 -12.59 20.96
C PRO A 70 14.25 -13.21 19.81
N LEU A 71 13.94 -12.40 18.79
CA LEU A 71 13.47 -12.90 17.49
C LEU A 71 14.66 -13.31 16.61
N ARG A 72 14.37 -14.05 15.54
CA ARG A 72 15.30 -14.20 14.41
C ARG A 72 15.46 -12.86 13.68
N GLU A 73 16.60 -12.61 13.04
CA GLU A 73 16.88 -11.32 12.40
C GLU A 73 16.04 -11.15 11.12
N GLU A 74 15.94 -12.22 10.33
CA GLU A 74 15.21 -12.28 9.06
C GLU A 74 13.69 -12.15 9.17
N VAL A 75 13.11 -12.22 10.39
CA VAL A 75 11.66 -12.02 10.58
C VAL A 75 11.26 -10.57 10.88
N ARG A 76 12.23 -9.65 11.05
CA ARG A 76 12.00 -8.21 11.17
C ARG A 76 12.92 -7.46 10.19
N PRO A 77 12.73 -7.62 8.86
CA PRO A 77 13.48 -6.86 7.88
C PRO A 77 13.31 -5.37 8.13
N LEU A 78 14.43 -4.66 8.21
CA LEU A 78 14.48 -3.23 8.43
C LEU A 78 14.34 -2.49 7.11
N ASP A 79 13.39 -1.57 7.01
CA ASP A 79 13.35 -0.61 5.91
C ASP A 79 14.66 0.20 5.85
N THR A 80 15.29 0.26 4.68
CA THR A 80 16.62 0.86 4.49
C THR A 80 16.60 2.32 4.01
N ASP A 81 15.42 2.90 3.75
CA ASP A 81 15.33 4.27 3.24
C ASP A 81 15.65 5.28 4.36
N PRO A 82 16.63 6.19 4.20
CA PRO A 82 16.95 7.20 5.22
C PRO A 82 15.79 8.19 5.43
N GLY A 83 14.91 8.41 4.45
CA GLY A 83 13.72 9.26 4.56
C GLY A 83 12.55 8.61 5.31
N VAL A 84 12.63 7.33 5.67
CA VAL A 84 11.57 6.56 6.35
C VAL A 84 11.93 6.31 7.81
N LEU A 85 11.06 6.72 8.73
CA LEU A 85 11.08 6.27 10.12
C LEU A 85 10.31 4.95 10.23
N VAL A 86 10.79 4.01 11.05
CA VAL A 86 10.21 2.67 11.20
C VAL A 86 9.45 2.50 12.52
N MET A 87 8.58 1.50 12.53
CA MET A 87 7.82 1.07 13.70
C MET A 87 8.79 0.53 14.77
N PRO A 88 8.69 1.00 16.03
CA PRO A 88 9.64 0.65 17.09
C PRO A 88 9.28 -0.60 17.90
N ALA A 89 8.08 -1.16 17.73
CA ALA A 89 7.57 -2.24 18.56
C ALA A 89 6.52 -3.09 17.82
N ASP A 90 6.49 -4.39 18.14
CA ASP A 90 5.46 -5.31 17.67
C ASP A 90 4.18 -5.18 18.51
N GLY A 91 3.02 -5.12 17.86
CA GLY A 91 1.74 -4.98 18.55
C GLY A 91 0.65 -4.37 17.66
N ALA A 92 -0.02 -3.34 18.17
CA ALA A 92 -0.97 -2.55 17.39
C ALA A 92 -1.00 -1.08 17.84
N ILE A 93 -1.27 -0.15 16.91
CA ILE A 93 -1.46 1.25 17.24
C ILE A 93 -2.74 1.41 18.04
N SER A 94 -2.63 1.93 19.27
CA SER A 94 -3.77 2.33 20.10
C SER A 94 -4.41 3.60 19.53
N GLN A 95 -3.62 4.66 19.34
CA GLN A 95 -3.98 5.94 18.71
C GLN A 95 -2.74 6.55 18.04
N LEU A 96 -2.95 7.40 17.03
CA LEU A 96 -1.94 8.27 16.42
C LEU A 96 -2.58 9.60 16.01
N GLY A 97 -1.78 10.63 15.75
CA GLY A 97 -2.25 11.89 15.17
C GLY A 97 -1.38 13.09 15.54
N ALA A 98 -1.92 14.29 15.31
CA ALA A 98 -1.33 15.54 15.78
C ALA A 98 -1.54 15.75 17.29
N ILE A 99 -0.69 16.57 17.91
CA ILE A 99 -0.72 16.94 19.33
C ILE A 99 -1.36 18.32 19.49
N GLU A 100 -2.64 18.42 19.14
CA GLU A 100 -3.41 19.67 19.10
C GLU A 100 -3.48 20.35 20.47
N GLN A 101 -3.11 21.64 20.56
CA GLN A 101 -3.31 22.46 21.77
C GLN A 101 -2.82 21.76 23.05
N ASN A 102 -1.60 21.22 23.03
CA ASN A 102 -0.96 20.52 24.16
C ASN A 102 -1.62 19.16 24.53
N LYS A 103 -2.54 18.60 23.72
CA LYS A 103 -3.31 17.40 24.06
C LYS A 103 -3.05 16.24 23.10
N LEU A 104 -2.95 15.03 23.66
CA LEU A 104 -2.88 13.77 22.93
C LEU A 104 -4.19 13.00 23.10
N LEU A 105 -4.66 12.32 22.05
CA LEU A 105 -5.84 11.45 22.12
C LEU A 105 -5.48 10.10 22.77
N GLN A 106 -6.12 9.77 23.88
CA GLN A 106 -5.96 8.49 24.60
C GLN A 106 -6.79 7.39 23.94
N ALA A 107 -8.09 7.66 23.77
CA ALA A 107 -9.08 6.90 23.01
C ALA A 107 -10.42 7.66 23.05
N LYS A 108 -11.19 7.67 21.95
CA LYS A 108 -12.62 8.11 21.90
C LYS A 108 -12.97 9.28 22.83
N GLY A 109 -12.49 10.48 22.49
CA GLY A 109 -12.79 11.73 23.22
C GLY A 109 -12.09 11.90 24.57
N HIS A 110 -11.33 10.92 25.06
CA HIS A 110 -10.45 11.10 26.22
C HIS A 110 -9.08 11.60 25.77
N HIS A 111 -8.65 12.74 26.31
CA HIS A 111 -7.36 13.34 26.05
C HIS A 111 -6.54 13.50 27.33
N TYR A 112 -5.22 13.63 27.19
CA TYR A 112 -4.28 13.96 28.26
C TYR A 112 -3.23 14.95 27.72
N THR A 113 -2.59 15.74 28.58
CA THR A 113 -1.64 16.78 28.13
C THR A 113 -0.21 16.28 27.99
N LEU A 114 0.60 16.94 27.14
CA LEU A 114 2.06 16.70 27.10
C LEU A 114 2.68 16.96 28.47
N ASP A 115 2.34 18.06 29.15
CA ASP A 115 2.93 18.37 30.47
C ASP A 115 2.64 17.25 31.49
N ALA A 116 1.45 16.64 31.46
CA ALA A 116 1.12 15.51 32.33
C ALA A 116 1.89 14.24 31.93
N LEU A 117 2.02 13.95 30.63
CA LEU A 117 2.82 12.83 30.12
C LEU A 117 4.30 12.99 30.51
N LEU A 118 4.85 14.20 30.37
CA LEU A 118 6.25 14.56 30.59
C LEU A 118 6.53 15.06 32.03
N ALA A 119 5.64 14.72 32.98
CA ALA A 119 5.80 14.92 34.42
C ALA A 119 6.10 16.37 34.85
N GLY A 120 5.50 17.34 34.16
CA GLY A 120 5.65 18.77 34.42
C GLY A 120 6.86 19.43 33.75
N ASN A 121 7.63 18.69 32.94
CA ASN A 121 8.74 19.25 32.16
C ASN A 121 8.21 20.05 30.96
N THR A 122 7.80 21.30 31.20
CA THR A 122 7.26 22.20 30.18
C THR A 122 8.26 22.45 29.04
N GLN A 123 9.55 22.62 29.36
CA GLN A 123 10.62 22.80 28.37
C GLN A 123 10.68 21.64 27.36
N MET A 124 10.52 20.40 27.83
CA MET A 124 10.44 19.23 26.96
C MET A 124 9.09 19.13 26.24
N ALA A 125 7.99 19.57 26.86
CA ALA A 125 6.68 19.62 26.21
C ALA A 125 6.64 20.64 25.05
N ASP A 126 7.33 21.78 25.20
CA ASP A 126 7.43 22.83 24.18
C ASP A 126 8.04 22.30 22.86
N LEU A 127 8.94 21.32 22.92
CA LEU A 127 9.53 20.65 21.74
C LEU A 127 8.51 19.84 20.91
N PHE A 128 7.37 19.47 21.51
CA PHE A 128 6.37 18.58 20.92
C PHE A 128 4.98 19.21 20.78
N ARG A 129 4.81 20.51 21.13
CA ARG A 129 3.54 21.23 20.90
C ARG A 129 3.24 21.26 19.41
N ASP A 130 2.00 20.92 19.07
CA ASP A 130 1.48 20.85 17.70
C ASP A 130 2.31 19.91 16.77
N GLY A 131 3.09 19.00 17.38
CA GLY A 131 3.81 17.91 16.73
C GLY A 131 2.95 16.67 16.47
N SER A 132 3.61 15.54 16.22
CA SER A 132 2.94 14.26 15.92
C SER A 132 3.20 13.22 17.01
N PHE A 133 2.22 12.36 17.30
CA PHE A 133 2.37 11.24 18.24
C PHE A 133 1.87 9.90 17.70
N VAL A 134 2.46 8.82 18.20
CA VAL A 134 1.99 7.43 17.98
C VAL A 134 2.03 6.70 19.32
N THR A 135 0.92 6.06 19.70
CA THR A 135 0.81 5.21 20.88
C THR A 135 0.66 3.75 20.44
N THR A 136 1.69 2.93 20.61
CA THR A 136 1.71 1.50 20.25
C THR A 136 1.51 0.63 21.49
N TYR A 137 0.47 -0.20 21.48
CA TYR A 137 0.18 -1.17 22.54
C TYR A 137 0.80 -2.53 22.20
N LEU A 138 1.57 -3.08 23.13
CA LEU A 138 2.18 -4.41 23.03
C LEU A 138 1.33 -5.38 23.87
N SER A 139 0.64 -6.31 23.18
CA SER A 139 -0.19 -7.30 23.85
C SER A 139 0.65 -8.50 24.31
N PRO A 140 0.22 -9.27 25.34
CA PRO A 140 1.09 -10.28 25.97
C PRO A 140 1.68 -11.34 25.03
N ARG A 141 1.13 -11.55 23.82
CA ARG A 141 1.68 -12.50 22.83
C ARG A 141 2.92 -11.96 22.09
N ASP A 142 3.04 -10.64 21.96
CA ASP A 142 3.91 -9.97 21.00
C ASP A 142 5.39 -10.02 21.49
N TYR A 143 6.30 -9.35 20.79
CA TYR A 143 7.69 -9.21 21.20
C TYR A 143 7.89 -7.90 21.96
N HIS A 144 8.49 -7.98 23.15
CA HIS A 144 8.45 -6.91 24.15
C HIS A 144 9.78 -6.19 24.34
N ARG A 145 10.62 -6.18 23.31
CA ARG A 145 11.72 -5.21 23.19
C ARG A 145 11.31 -4.11 22.22
N VAL A 146 11.86 -2.93 22.45
CA VAL A 146 11.58 -1.68 21.77
C VAL A 146 12.85 -1.27 21.04
N HIS A 147 12.69 -0.86 19.79
CA HIS A 147 13.76 -0.51 18.89
C HIS A 147 13.64 0.97 18.48
N MET A 148 14.74 1.55 18.02
CA MET A 148 14.77 2.93 17.53
C MET A 148 14.00 3.09 16.21
N PRO A 149 13.14 4.11 16.06
CA PRO A 149 12.44 4.37 14.81
C PRO A 149 13.35 4.99 13.73
N CYS A 150 14.48 5.57 14.12
CA CYS A 150 15.45 6.28 13.29
C CYS A 150 16.82 6.31 13.98
N ASN A 151 17.86 6.83 13.32
CA ASN A 151 19.10 7.18 14.02
C ASN A 151 18.81 8.25 15.09
N GLY A 152 19.48 8.17 16.24
CA GLY A 152 19.33 9.19 17.28
C GLY A 152 20.40 9.15 18.36
N ILE A 153 20.73 10.34 18.88
CA ILE A 153 21.65 10.53 20.01
C ILE A 153 20.81 10.76 21.26
N LEU A 154 20.98 9.91 22.28
CA LEU A 154 20.29 10.04 23.56
C LEU A 154 20.71 11.35 24.24
N ARG A 155 19.73 12.16 24.64
CA ARG A 155 19.93 13.43 25.34
C ARG A 155 19.48 13.39 26.78
N GLU A 156 18.30 12.83 27.03
CA GLU A 156 17.76 12.68 28.38
C GLU A 156 17.05 11.35 28.59
N MET A 157 17.04 10.90 29.84
CA MET A 157 16.15 9.85 30.32
C MET A 157 15.49 10.32 31.61
N ILE A 158 14.17 10.20 31.71
CA ILE A 158 13.39 10.54 32.92
C ILE A 158 12.58 9.33 33.37
N TYR A 159 12.89 8.77 34.53
CA TYR A 159 12.02 7.84 35.22
C TYR A 159 10.94 8.61 35.97
N VAL A 160 9.68 8.26 35.74
CA VAL A 160 8.51 8.84 36.40
C VAL A 160 7.81 7.73 37.21
N PRO A 161 7.76 7.84 38.55
CA PRO A 161 7.00 6.92 39.39
C PRO A 161 5.50 7.11 39.17
N GLY A 162 4.71 6.06 39.33
CA GLY A 162 3.28 6.16 39.07
C GLY A 162 2.45 4.94 39.47
N ASP A 163 1.21 4.96 39.01
CA ASP A 163 0.27 3.84 39.07
C ASP A 163 0.75 2.65 38.21
N LEU A 164 0.10 1.51 38.36
CA LEU A 164 0.28 0.34 37.49
C LEU A 164 -1.07 -0.22 37.07
N PHE A 165 -1.90 0.59 36.41
CA PHE A 165 -3.12 0.11 35.75
C PHE A 165 -2.77 -0.78 34.56
N SER A 166 -3.60 -1.77 34.26
CA SER A 166 -3.42 -2.62 33.08
C SER A 166 -3.73 -1.78 31.84
N VAL A 167 -2.83 -1.70 30.87
CA VAL A 167 -3.15 -1.09 29.57
C VAL A 167 -3.86 -2.10 28.68
N ASN A 168 -5.01 -1.71 28.14
CA ASN A 168 -5.76 -2.39 27.08
C ASN A 168 -6.84 -1.41 26.57
N HIS A 169 -7.58 -1.79 25.52
CA HIS A 169 -8.58 -0.93 24.89
C HIS A 169 -9.72 -0.49 25.85
N LEU A 170 -10.09 -1.30 26.85
CA LEU A 170 -11.12 -0.95 27.83
C LEU A 170 -10.61 0.09 28.84
N THR A 171 -9.42 -0.11 29.41
CA THR A 171 -8.85 0.86 30.36
C THR A 171 -8.44 2.16 29.70
N ALA A 172 -7.93 2.13 28.46
CA ALA A 172 -7.63 3.35 27.68
C ALA A 172 -8.87 4.23 27.41
N GLN A 173 -10.08 3.66 27.46
CA GLN A 173 -11.36 4.37 27.29
C GLN A 173 -12.03 4.79 28.61
N ASN A 174 -11.53 4.37 29.77
CA ASN A 174 -12.22 4.52 31.06
C ASN A 174 -11.33 4.99 32.23
N VAL A 175 -10.00 4.94 32.09
CA VAL A 175 -9.06 5.46 33.08
C VAL A 175 -8.54 6.82 32.57
N PRO A 176 -8.90 7.96 33.19
CA PRO A 176 -8.40 9.26 32.75
C PRO A 176 -6.91 9.39 33.03
N ASN A 177 -6.18 10.00 32.10
CA ASN A 177 -4.72 10.21 32.16
C ASN A 177 -3.91 8.91 32.34
N LEU A 178 -4.36 7.77 31.81
CA LEU A 178 -3.77 6.44 31.99
C LEU A 178 -2.24 6.44 31.78
N PHE A 179 -1.77 6.98 30.65
CA PHE A 179 -0.35 7.00 30.30
C PHE A 179 0.47 8.03 31.09
N ALA A 180 -0.16 9.14 31.48
CA ALA A 180 0.44 10.16 32.34
C ALA A 180 0.45 9.79 33.84
N ARG A 181 -0.37 8.81 34.24
CA ARG A 181 -0.43 8.27 35.62
C ARG A 181 0.45 7.04 35.82
N ASN A 182 0.58 6.15 34.84
CA ASN A 182 1.34 4.93 35.01
C ASN A 182 2.86 5.19 35.13
N GLU A 183 3.54 4.31 35.89
CA GLU A 183 5.00 4.22 35.94
C GLU A 183 5.59 4.11 34.53
N ARG A 184 6.59 4.95 34.22
CA ARG A 184 7.16 5.06 32.87
C ARG A 184 8.61 5.56 32.86
N VAL A 185 9.30 5.32 31.75
CA VAL A 185 10.59 5.93 31.42
C VAL A 185 10.43 6.70 30.12
N ILE A 186 10.73 7.99 30.16
CA ILE A 186 10.80 8.89 29.00
C ILE A 186 12.25 8.90 28.51
N CYS A 187 12.50 8.70 27.22
CA CYS A 187 13.81 8.89 26.61
C CYS A 187 13.70 9.97 25.53
N LEU A 188 14.51 11.02 25.60
CA LEU A 188 14.61 12.07 24.57
C LEU A 188 15.86 11.84 23.72
N PHE A 189 15.70 11.90 22.40
CA PHE A 189 16.77 11.79 21.42
C PHE A 189 16.78 13.01 20.50
N ASP A 190 17.98 13.46 20.14
CA ASP A 190 18.18 14.27 18.93
C ASP A 190 18.28 13.34 17.73
N THR A 191 17.58 13.68 16.65
CA THR A 191 17.56 12.89 15.40
C THR A 191 17.68 13.83 14.20
N GLU A 192 17.93 13.28 13.02
CA GLU A 192 17.91 14.03 11.75
C GLU A 192 16.52 14.65 11.48
N PHE A 193 15.47 14.10 12.09
CA PHE A 193 14.10 14.62 12.09
C PHE A 193 13.80 15.53 13.29
N GLY A 194 14.83 16.12 13.91
CA GLY A 194 14.73 16.94 15.11
C GLY A 194 14.50 16.13 16.39
N PRO A 195 14.02 16.78 17.47
CA PRO A 195 13.72 16.10 18.72
C PRO A 195 12.67 14.99 18.57
N MET A 196 12.97 13.83 19.15
CA MET A 196 12.08 12.66 19.19
C MET A 196 12.09 12.07 20.60
N ALA A 197 10.92 11.93 21.22
CA ALA A 197 10.80 11.26 22.51
C ALA A 197 10.19 9.87 22.33
N GLN A 198 10.79 8.87 22.99
CA GLN A 198 10.31 7.50 23.02
C GLN A 198 10.07 7.09 24.48
N ILE A 199 8.81 6.86 24.82
CA ILE A 199 8.33 6.75 26.20
C ILE A 199 7.82 5.33 26.44
N LEU A 200 8.46 4.63 27.35
CA LEU A 200 8.11 3.26 27.75
C LEU A 200 7.18 3.31 28.96
N VAL A 201 5.91 2.95 28.77
CA VAL A 201 4.87 2.98 29.80
C VAL A 201 4.57 1.57 30.31
N GLY A 202 4.73 1.37 31.62
CA GLY A 202 4.43 0.10 32.31
C GLY A 202 2.93 -0.12 32.54
N ALA A 203 2.59 -1.32 33.02
CA ALA A 203 1.21 -1.74 33.32
C ALA A 203 1.16 -2.71 34.51
N THR A 204 -0.04 -3.10 34.98
CA THR A 204 -0.15 -4.17 36.01
C THR A 204 0.57 -5.44 35.56
N ILE A 205 1.26 -6.12 36.47
CA ILE A 205 2.12 -7.30 36.21
C ILE A 205 3.47 -6.94 35.56
N VAL A 206 3.58 -5.74 34.97
CA VAL A 206 4.75 -5.27 34.21
C VAL A 206 5.00 -3.78 34.44
N GLY A 207 5.42 -3.45 35.64
CA GLY A 207 6.09 -2.17 35.88
C GLY A 207 7.59 -2.22 35.56
N SER A 208 8.12 -3.32 35.02
CA SER A 208 9.58 -3.48 34.86
C SER A 208 10.06 -3.09 33.47
N ILE A 209 10.94 -2.08 33.46
CA ILE A 209 11.42 -1.35 32.28
C ILE A 209 12.95 -1.36 32.32
N GLU A 210 13.57 -1.67 31.18
CA GLU A 210 15.01 -1.76 30.99
C GLU A 210 15.42 -1.02 29.72
N THR A 211 16.54 -0.28 29.75
CA THR A 211 17.16 0.33 28.55
C THR A 211 18.53 -0.29 28.30
N VAL A 212 19.01 -0.28 27.05
CA VAL A 212 20.27 -0.97 26.71
C VAL A 212 21.52 -0.29 27.31
N TRP A 213 21.45 1.01 27.62
CA TRP A 213 22.55 1.80 28.17
C TRP A 213 22.60 1.86 29.72
N ALA A 214 21.48 1.65 30.40
CA ALA A 214 21.39 1.77 31.86
C ALA A 214 20.79 0.54 32.58
N GLY A 215 20.43 -0.51 31.84
CA GLY A 215 19.88 -1.74 32.42
C GLY A 215 18.46 -1.54 32.97
N THR A 216 18.10 -2.34 33.99
CA THR A 216 16.76 -2.26 34.59
C THR A 216 16.62 -0.99 35.43
N ILE A 217 15.78 -0.06 34.96
CA ILE A 217 15.48 1.22 35.65
C ILE A 217 14.50 1.01 36.80
N THR A 218 13.53 0.11 36.62
CA THR A 218 12.56 -0.32 37.63
C THR A 218 12.28 -1.82 37.50
N PRO A 219 12.20 -2.61 38.59
CA PRO A 219 12.51 -2.22 39.98
C PRO A 219 14.01 -1.90 40.18
N PRO A 220 14.41 -1.18 41.25
CA PRO A 220 13.61 -0.76 42.40
C PRO A 220 12.56 0.33 42.09
N ARG A 221 11.65 0.57 43.04
CA ARG A 221 10.65 1.64 42.96
C ARG A 221 10.79 2.52 44.18
N GLU A 222 11.50 3.62 44.03
CA GLU A 222 11.81 4.57 45.11
C GLU A 222 10.74 5.66 45.26
N GLY A 223 9.78 5.76 44.34
CA GLY A 223 8.69 6.74 44.41
C GLY A 223 9.08 8.19 44.05
N ILE A 224 10.33 8.41 43.63
CA ILE A 224 10.87 9.71 43.19
C ILE A 224 11.07 9.75 41.67
N ILE A 225 10.93 10.94 41.08
CA ILE A 225 11.37 11.19 39.69
C ILE A 225 12.90 11.15 39.66
N LYS A 226 13.48 10.56 38.61
CA LYS A 226 14.93 10.59 38.34
C LYS A 226 15.16 11.07 36.92
N ARG A 227 16.15 11.96 36.72
CA ARG A 227 16.56 12.50 35.42
C ARG A 227 18.05 12.22 35.22
N TRP A 228 18.40 11.77 34.03
CA TRP A 228 19.77 11.57 33.55
C TRP A 228 19.92 12.31 32.22
N SER A 229 21.11 12.84 31.96
CA SER A 229 21.42 13.69 30.79
C SER A 229 22.72 13.25 30.14
N TRP A 230 22.79 13.32 28.81
CA TRP A 230 23.93 12.93 27.97
C TRP A 230 24.39 14.08 27.07
N PRO A 231 25.69 14.14 26.74
CA PRO A 231 26.27 15.23 25.95
C PRO A 231 25.91 15.15 24.46
N GLU A 232 26.25 16.19 23.71
CA GLU A 232 25.91 16.35 22.30
C GLU A 232 26.94 15.73 21.36
N GLY A 233 26.46 15.15 20.25
CA GLY A 233 27.30 14.74 19.12
C GLY A 233 28.42 13.77 19.50
N GLU A 234 29.60 14.03 18.95
CA GLU A 234 30.81 13.22 19.09
C GLU A 234 31.56 13.46 20.43
N SER A 235 30.90 14.02 21.43
CA SER A 235 31.47 14.23 22.78
C SER A 235 31.73 12.91 23.50
N GLU A 236 32.79 12.87 24.32
CA GLU A 236 33.07 11.72 25.19
C GLU A 236 31.86 11.40 26.10
N GLY A 237 31.41 10.14 26.07
CA GLY A 237 30.26 9.69 26.85
C GLY A 237 28.89 9.94 26.23
N SER A 238 28.79 10.41 24.98
CA SER A 238 27.52 10.41 24.25
C SER A 238 27.05 8.97 23.92
N VAL A 239 25.74 8.80 23.71
CA VAL A 239 25.12 7.49 23.42
C VAL A 239 24.28 7.60 22.16
N ALA A 240 24.82 7.15 21.03
CA ALA A 240 24.11 7.06 19.76
C ALA A 240 23.51 5.66 19.55
N LEU A 241 22.34 5.60 18.91
CA LEU A 241 21.66 4.36 18.50
C LEU A 241 21.17 4.51 17.05
N LEU A 242 21.30 3.44 16.26
CA LEU A 242 20.93 3.41 14.84
C LEU A 242 19.45 3.02 14.62
N LYS A 243 18.90 3.39 13.45
CA LYS A 243 17.58 2.93 12.97
C LYS A 243 17.44 1.42 13.16
N GLY A 244 16.38 0.97 13.84
CA GLY A 244 16.13 -0.45 14.11
C GLY A 244 16.96 -1.09 15.24
N GLN A 245 17.93 -0.40 15.85
CA GLN A 245 18.69 -0.93 17.00
C GLN A 245 17.78 -1.06 18.23
N GLU A 246 17.97 -2.10 19.06
CA GLU A 246 17.25 -2.24 20.33
C GLU A 246 17.63 -1.09 21.29
N MET A 247 16.64 -0.39 21.83
CA MET A 247 16.84 0.71 22.80
C MET A 247 16.40 0.36 24.22
N GLY A 248 15.43 -0.56 24.37
CA GLY A 248 14.95 -1.00 25.67
C GLY A 248 13.94 -2.13 25.59
N ARG A 249 13.41 -2.57 26.73
CA ARG A 249 12.50 -3.72 26.83
C ARG A 249 11.65 -3.72 28.09
N PHE A 250 10.54 -4.45 28.03
CA PHE A 250 9.60 -4.64 29.13
C PHE A 250 9.55 -6.10 29.58
N LYS A 251 9.42 -6.31 30.89
CA LYS A 251 9.26 -7.65 31.47
C LYS A 251 7.80 -7.82 31.94
N LEU A 252 6.95 -8.32 31.03
CA LEU A 252 5.53 -8.77 31.11
C LEU A 252 4.36 -7.98 30.40
N GLY A 253 4.60 -7.08 29.43
CA GLY A 253 3.56 -6.37 28.63
C GLY A 253 3.69 -4.84 28.66
N SER A 254 3.15 -4.07 27.70
CA SER A 254 3.45 -2.61 27.71
C SER A 254 2.71 -1.70 26.72
N THR A 255 3.05 -0.41 26.77
CA THR A 255 2.79 0.56 25.70
C THR A 255 4.02 1.44 25.48
N VAL A 256 4.29 1.77 24.21
CA VAL A 256 5.30 2.73 23.80
C VAL A 256 4.59 3.94 23.21
N ILE A 257 5.00 5.15 23.60
CA ILE A 257 4.53 6.40 22.99
C ILE A 257 5.74 7.07 22.33
N ASN A 258 5.64 7.36 21.04
CA ASN A 258 6.59 8.20 20.33
C ASN A 258 5.99 9.58 20.12
N LEU A 259 6.78 10.62 20.37
CA LEU A 259 6.50 12.03 20.08
C LEU A 259 7.54 12.54 19.08
N PHE A 260 7.10 13.35 18.12
CA PHE A 260 7.95 13.94 17.08
C PHE A 260 7.68 15.44 16.99
N ALA A 261 8.74 16.23 16.78
CA ALA A 261 8.66 17.68 16.68
C ALA A 261 7.77 18.16 15.50
N PRO A 262 7.12 19.33 15.62
CA PRO A 262 6.22 19.88 14.59
C PRO A 262 6.91 20.08 13.25
N GLY A 263 6.21 19.70 12.17
CA GLY A 263 6.67 19.89 10.79
C GLY A 263 7.89 19.07 10.36
N LYS A 264 8.32 18.07 11.14
CA LYS A 264 9.50 17.24 10.83
C LYS A 264 9.20 15.87 10.22
N VAL A 265 8.09 15.25 10.60
CA VAL A 265 7.66 13.93 10.09
C VAL A 265 6.18 13.92 9.74
N GLU A 266 5.83 13.15 8.72
CA GLU A 266 4.45 12.86 8.34
C GLU A 266 4.15 11.38 8.61
N LEU A 267 3.16 11.10 9.46
CA LEU A 267 2.74 9.73 9.76
C LEU A 267 2.04 9.14 8.54
N LEU A 268 2.37 7.90 8.16
CA LEU A 268 1.84 7.29 6.94
C LEU A 268 0.31 7.20 6.97
N GLY A 269 -0.37 7.80 6.00
CA GLY A 269 -1.85 7.87 5.93
C GLY A 269 -2.59 6.52 5.81
N SER A 270 -1.86 5.41 5.63
CA SER A 270 -2.39 4.04 5.73
C SER A 270 -2.55 3.54 7.18
N LEU A 271 -1.96 4.24 8.15
CA LEU A 271 -2.00 3.91 9.57
C LEU A 271 -3.24 4.49 10.26
N ARG A 272 -3.85 3.67 11.11
CA ARG A 272 -5.05 4.00 11.88
C ARG A 272 -5.03 3.31 13.24
N SER A 273 -5.94 3.69 14.13
CA SER A 273 -6.19 2.92 15.35
C SER A 273 -6.48 1.45 14.98
N LEU A 274 -5.86 0.53 15.72
CA LEU A 274 -5.84 -0.93 15.49
C LEU A 274 -5.06 -1.41 14.25
N SER A 275 -4.32 -0.55 13.53
CA SER A 275 -3.28 -1.05 12.60
C SER A 275 -2.26 -1.87 13.38
N ALA A 276 -1.97 -3.09 12.91
CA ALA A 276 -0.91 -3.92 13.48
C ALA A 276 0.46 -3.26 13.26
N THR A 277 1.38 -3.42 14.21
CA THR A 277 2.76 -2.94 14.09
C THR A 277 3.74 -4.11 14.14
N ARG A 278 4.81 -4.04 13.34
CA ARG A 278 5.98 -4.92 13.45
C ARG A 278 7.25 -4.09 13.29
N ILE A 279 8.27 -4.40 14.08
CA ILE A 279 9.57 -3.70 14.04
C ILE A 279 10.16 -3.71 12.63
N GLY A 280 10.71 -2.58 12.22
CA GLY A 280 11.37 -2.39 10.92
C GLY A 280 10.43 -2.03 9.76
N GLN A 281 9.11 -2.15 9.93
CA GLN A 281 8.14 -1.68 8.93
C GLN A 281 8.01 -0.14 8.94
N PRO A 282 7.68 0.52 7.82
CA PRO A 282 7.49 1.97 7.76
C PRO A 282 6.42 2.49 8.74
N LEU A 283 6.72 3.62 9.39
CA LEU A 283 5.86 4.33 10.34
C LEU A 283 5.51 5.75 9.87
N ALA A 284 6.52 6.49 9.41
CA ALA A 284 6.43 7.88 9.01
C ALA A 284 7.48 8.21 7.94
N LEU A 285 7.26 9.26 7.18
CA LEU A 285 8.24 9.88 6.29
C LEU A 285 8.84 11.11 6.95
N SER A 286 10.06 11.49 6.58
CA SER A 286 10.55 12.85 6.81
C SER A 286 9.68 13.85 6.03
N ALA A 287 9.59 15.10 6.49
CA ALA A 287 8.82 16.13 5.78
C ALA A 287 9.31 16.35 4.33
N GLU A 288 10.59 16.11 4.07
CA GLU A 288 11.22 16.20 2.74
C GLU A 288 10.84 15.01 1.85
N ALA A 289 10.87 13.79 2.40
CA ALA A 289 10.45 12.57 1.69
C ALA A 289 8.94 12.54 1.44
N ALA A 290 8.14 13.02 2.40
CA ALA A 290 6.69 13.19 2.25
C ALA A 290 6.35 14.15 1.11
N LYS A 291 7.03 15.32 1.07
CA LYS A 291 6.88 16.27 -0.03
C LYS A 291 7.31 15.66 -1.37
N ALA A 292 8.47 15.02 -1.44
CA ALA A 292 8.95 14.39 -2.68
C ALA A 292 7.99 13.30 -3.19
N ALA A 293 7.39 12.51 -2.31
CA ALA A 293 6.38 11.52 -2.64
C ALA A 293 5.07 12.17 -3.13
N ALA A 294 4.64 13.28 -2.53
CA ALA A 294 3.48 14.04 -2.98
C ALA A 294 3.70 14.70 -4.35
N ASP A 295 4.85 15.34 -4.55
CA ASP A 295 5.25 15.96 -5.83
C ASP A 295 5.33 14.89 -6.94
N ALA A 296 5.91 13.72 -6.65
CA ALA A 296 5.98 12.59 -7.59
C ALA A 296 4.59 12.02 -7.94
N LYS A 297 3.71 11.83 -6.94
CA LYS A 297 2.34 11.36 -7.16
C LYS A 297 1.52 12.36 -7.96
N ALA A 298 1.67 13.66 -7.71
CA ALA A 298 1.02 14.70 -8.50
C ALA A 298 1.50 14.71 -9.97
N ALA A 299 2.79 14.43 -10.22
CA ALA A 299 3.32 14.27 -11.56
C ALA A 299 2.79 13.01 -12.28
N GLU A 300 2.62 11.89 -11.56
CA GLU A 300 1.99 10.67 -12.09
C GLU A 300 0.51 10.89 -12.43
N GLU A 301 -0.26 11.51 -11.53
CA GLU A 301 -1.68 11.82 -11.75
C GLU A 301 -1.86 12.83 -12.91
N ALA A 302 -0.99 13.85 -13.01
CA ALA A 302 -0.98 14.79 -14.13
C ALA A 302 -0.63 14.11 -15.47
N LYS A 303 0.33 13.17 -15.47
CA LYS A 303 0.65 12.38 -16.65
C LYS A 303 -0.50 11.48 -17.07
N ALA A 304 -1.10 10.74 -16.13
CA ALA A 304 -2.25 9.87 -16.42
C ALA A 304 -3.45 10.65 -16.98
N ALA A 305 -3.69 11.86 -16.48
CA ALA A 305 -4.72 12.76 -17.03
C ALA A 305 -4.36 13.26 -18.45
N ALA A 306 -3.10 13.56 -18.73
CA ALA A 306 -2.64 13.95 -20.07
C ALA A 306 -2.72 12.80 -21.08
N ASP A 307 -2.27 11.60 -20.70
CA ASP A 307 -2.34 10.38 -21.52
C ASP A 307 -3.80 10.01 -21.82
N ALA A 308 -4.71 10.14 -20.84
CA ALA A 308 -6.14 9.92 -21.04
C ALA A 308 -6.78 10.95 -22.01
N LYS A 309 -6.44 12.23 -21.87
CA LYS A 309 -6.91 13.29 -22.78
C LYS A 309 -6.40 13.10 -24.20
N ALA A 310 -5.13 12.71 -24.36
CA ALA A 310 -4.55 12.40 -25.67
C ALA A 310 -5.24 11.19 -26.34
N ALA A 311 -5.64 10.17 -25.56
CA ALA A 311 -6.41 9.04 -26.06
C ALA A 311 -7.85 9.44 -26.49
N GLU A 312 -8.50 10.37 -25.78
CA GLU A 312 -9.81 10.92 -26.16
C GLU A 312 -9.72 11.74 -27.46
N GLU A 313 -8.72 12.63 -27.57
CA GLU A 313 -8.47 13.43 -28.77
C GLU A 313 -8.11 12.56 -29.99
N ALA A 314 -7.27 11.55 -29.81
CA ALA A 314 -6.92 10.59 -30.87
C ALA A 314 -8.13 9.77 -31.33
N LYS A 315 -9.02 9.38 -30.41
CA LYS A 315 -10.27 8.71 -30.77
C LYS A 315 -11.21 9.64 -31.54
N ALA A 316 -11.41 10.87 -31.08
CA ALA A 316 -12.25 11.85 -31.77
C ALA A 316 -11.76 12.14 -33.19
N ALA A 317 -10.43 12.21 -33.40
CA ALA A 317 -9.83 12.35 -34.73
C ALA A 317 -10.06 11.12 -35.63
N ALA A 318 -9.98 9.90 -35.07
CA ALA A 318 -10.27 8.67 -35.80
C ALA A 318 -11.77 8.55 -36.18
N ASP A 319 -12.67 8.84 -35.24
CA ASP A 319 -14.12 8.84 -35.47
C ASP A 319 -14.51 9.87 -36.54
N ALA A 320 -13.89 11.07 -36.54
CA ALA A 320 -14.09 12.10 -37.56
C ALA A 320 -13.58 11.67 -38.96
N LYS A 321 -12.39 11.06 -39.04
CA LYS A 321 -11.82 10.56 -40.30
C LYS A 321 -12.66 9.42 -40.89
N ALA A 322 -13.17 8.52 -40.06
CA ALA A 322 -14.08 7.46 -40.48
C ALA A 322 -15.41 8.02 -41.02
N ALA A 323 -15.93 9.11 -40.44
CA ALA A 323 -17.13 9.78 -40.95
C ALA A 323 -16.89 10.46 -42.31
N GLU A 324 -15.71 11.05 -42.54
CA GLU A 324 -15.32 11.63 -43.83
C GLU A 324 -15.18 10.55 -44.92
N GLU A 325 -14.49 9.46 -44.62
CA GLU A 325 -14.34 8.31 -45.54
C GLU A 325 -15.68 7.64 -45.87
N ALA A 326 -16.56 7.46 -44.87
CA ALA A 326 -17.90 6.92 -45.08
C ALA A 326 -18.77 7.83 -45.96
N LYS A 327 -18.65 9.16 -45.80
CA LYS A 327 -19.34 10.13 -46.67
C LYS A 327 -18.81 10.04 -48.11
N ALA A 328 -17.49 10.05 -48.31
CA ALA A 328 -16.88 9.96 -49.63
C ALA A 328 -17.29 8.67 -50.38
N ALA A 329 -17.40 7.54 -49.66
CA ALA A 329 -17.89 6.28 -50.21
C ALA A 329 -19.39 6.35 -50.61
N ALA A 330 -20.23 7.04 -49.81
CA ALA A 330 -21.64 7.24 -50.15
C ALA A 330 -21.83 8.16 -51.36
N ASP A 331 -21.10 9.28 -51.42
CA ASP A 331 -21.12 10.23 -52.55
C ASP A 331 -20.64 9.53 -53.85
N ALA A 332 -19.61 8.69 -53.77
CA ALA A 332 -19.12 7.89 -54.91
C ALA A 332 -20.15 6.85 -55.40
N LYS A 333 -20.81 6.12 -54.50
CA LYS A 333 -21.84 5.14 -54.83
C LYS A 333 -23.07 5.80 -55.47
N ALA A 334 -23.47 6.97 -54.98
CA ALA A 334 -24.55 7.75 -55.59
C ALA A 334 -24.21 8.21 -57.02
N ALA A 335 -22.94 8.56 -57.30
CA ALA A 335 -22.48 8.89 -58.64
C ALA A 335 -22.47 7.68 -59.59
N GLU A 336 -22.11 6.49 -59.10
CA GLU A 336 -22.18 5.24 -59.87
C GLU A 336 -23.62 4.84 -60.21
N GLU A 337 -24.55 4.90 -59.24
CA GLU A 337 -25.98 4.63 -59.45
C GLU A 337 -26.61 5.64 -60.43
N ALA A 338 -26.27 6.93 -60.31
CA ALA A 338 -26.73 7.96 -61.24
C ALA A 338 -26.21 7.73 -62.68
N LYS A 339 -24.96 7.26 -62.82
CA LYS A 339 -24.40 6.90 -64.14
C LYS A 339 -25.11 5.68 -64.72
N ALA A 340 -25.30 4.62 -63.93
CA ALA A 340 -25.99 3.41 -64.38
C ALA A 340 -27.43 3.70 -64.84
N ALA A 341 -28.14 4.61 -64.17
CA ALA A 341 -29.46 5.09 -64.59
C ALA A 341 -29.42 5.86 -65.91
N ALA A 342 -28.39 6.68 -66.14
CA ALA A 342 -28.20 7.40 -67.40
C ALA A 342 -27.86 6.45 -68.57
N ASP A 343 -26.94 5.51 -68.36
CA ASP A 343 -26.54 4.50 -69.35
C ASP A 343 -27.73 3.59 -69.73
N ALA A 344 -28.57 3.20 -68.75
CA ALA A 344 -29.79 2.44 -68.99
C ALA A 344 -30.82 3.21 -69.83
N LYS A 345 -31.02 4.51 -69.55
CA LYS A 345 -31.92 5.38 -70.33
C LYS A 345 -31.42 5.56 -71.77
N ALA A 346 -30.11 5.74 -71.95
CA ALA A 346 -29.50 5.82 -73.28
C ALA A 346 -29.67 4.51 -74.08
N ALA A 347 -29.62 3.35 -73.42
CA ALA A 347 -29.89 2.06 -74.07
C ALA A 347 -31.37 1.90 -74.49
N GLU A 348 -32.33 2.42 -73.70
CA GLU A 348 -33.75 2.44 -74.06
C GLU A 348 -34.02 3.36 -75.27
N GLU A 349 -33.46 4.57 -75.27
CA GLU A 349 -33.54 5.52 -76.40
C GLU A 349 -32.88 4.97 -77.67
N ALA A 350 -31.72 4.32 -77.54
CA ALA A 350 -31.03 3.67 -78.67
C ALA A 350 -31.83 2.49 -79.24
N LYS A 351 -32.51 1.71 -78.40
CA LYS A 351 -33.40 0.63 -78.85
C LYS A 351 -34.61 1.18 -79.61
N ALA A 352 -35.27 2.22 -79.09
CA ALA A 352 -36.39 2.87 -79.77
C ALA A 352 -35.99 3.42 -81.16
N ALA A 353 -34.77 3.97 -81.28
CA ALA A 353 -34.23 4.41 -82.57
C ALA A 353 -33.93 3.23 -83.53
N ALA A 354 -33.45 2.09 -83.02
CA ALA A 354 -33.21 0.89 -83.83
C ALA A 354 -34.52 0.26 -84.32
N ASP A 355 -35.53 0.14 -83.46
CA ASP A 355 -36.86 -0.39 -83.82
C ASP A 355 -37.54 0.51 -84.87
N ALA A 356 -37.40 1.84 -84.76
CA ALA A 356 -37.88 2.79 -85.76
C ALA A 356 -37.16 2.64 -87.13
N LYS A 357 -35.83 2.46 -87.13
CA LYS A 357 -35.05 2.30 -88.37
C LYS A 357 -35.32 0.96 -89.06
N ALA A 358 -35.52 -0.11 -88.29
CA ALA A 358 -35.92 -1.41 -88.83
C ALA A 358 -37.29 -1.34 -89.55
N ALA A 359 -38.24 -0.53 -89.05
CA ALA A 359 -39.51 -0.29 -89.71
C ALA A 359 -39.39 0.50 -91.03
N GLU A 360 -38.35 1.34 -91.17
CA GLU A 360 -38.05 2.08 -92.40
C GLU A 360 -37.36 1.19 -93.45
N GLU A 361 -36.34 0.43 -93.06
CA GLU A 361 -35.63 -0.49 -93.96
C GLU A 361 -36.53 -1.65 -94.46
N ALA A 362 -37.43 -2.16 -93.61
CA ALA A 362 -38.45 -3.14 -94.01
C ALA A 362 -39.43 -2.60 -95.07
N LYS A 363 -39.64 -1.27 -95.11
CA LYS A 363 -40.50 -0.61 -96.10
C LYS A 363 -39.78 -0.47 -97.45
N ALA A 364 -38.51 -0.08 -97.45
CA ALA A 364 -37.69 0.01 -98.66
C ALA A 364 -37.48 -1.36 -99.34
N ALA A 365 -37.31 -2.42 -98.55
CA ALA A 365 -37.12 -3.79 -99.06
C ALA A 365 -38.35 -4.36 -99.81
N ALA A 366 -39.53 -3.77 -99.64
CA ALA A 366 -40.77 -4.22 -100.27
C ALA A 366 -40.92 -3.74 -101.73
N GLU A 367 -40.39 -2.56 -102.08
CA GLU A 367 -40.55 -1.98 -103.43
C GLU A 367 -39.48 -2.48 -104.43
N ALA A 368 -38.32 -2.90 -103.96
CA ALA A 368 -37.17 -3.26 -104.79
C ALA A 368 -37.23 -4.65 -105.49
N LYS A 369 -38.35 -5.39 -105.38
CA LYS A 369 -38.41 -6.82 -105.75
C LYS A 369 -39.30 -7.15 -106.96
N ALA A 370 -39.49 -6.18 -107.86
CA ALA A 370 -40.46 -6.26 -108.96
C ALA A 370 -39.89 -5.93 -110.37
N THR A 371 -38.58 -6.13 -110.61
CA THR A 371 -37.95 -5.91 -111.93
C THR A 371 -36.78 -6.86 -112.27
N GLU A 372 -36.61 -7.05 -113.58
CA GLU A 372 -35.49 -7.65 -114.33
C GLU A 372 -35.29 -9.18 -114.42
N GLU A 373 -34.82 -9.59 -115.60
CA GLU A 373 -34.59 -10.96 -116.07
C GLU A 373 -33.12 -11.15 -116.52
N ASN A 374 -32.74 -12.40 -116.84
CA ASN A 374 -31.74 -12.79 -117.85
C ASN A 374 -30.23 -12.42 -117.69
N ASN A 375 -29.44 -13.44 -117.29
CA ASN A 375 -28.34 -14.10 -118.05
C ASN A 375 -27.11 -13.30 -118.60
N PRO A 376 -25.98 -13.95 -119.02
CA PRO A 376 -25.32 -15.19 -118.57
C PRO A 376 -23.77 -15.04 -118.36
N THR A 377 -23.09 -16.11 -117.88
CA THR A 377 -21.68 -16.60 -118.16
C THR A 377 -20.49 -15.66 -118.51
N ALA A 378 -19.20 -15.91 -118.19
CA ALA A 378 -18.49 -16.92 -117.35
C ALA A 378 -16.94 -16.65 -117.30
N GLY A 379 -16.20 -17.34 -116.40
CA GLY A 379 -14.70 -17.46 -116.37
C GLY A 379 -14.06 -16.98 -115.06
N ARG A 380 -13.51 -17.82 -114.15
CA ARG A 380 -12.25 -18.64 -114.16
C ARG A 380 -10.95 -17.80 -114.19
N SER A 381 -9.88 -18.08 -113.41
CA SER A 381 -9.57 -18.99 -112.26
C SER A 381 -8.09 -18.76 -111.83
N SER A 382 -7.51 -19.18 -110.69
CA SER A 382 -7.90 -20.10 -109.59
C SER A 382 -7.75 -19.40 -108.19
N ALA A 383 -7.14 -19.84 -107.07
CA ALA A 383 -6.28 -20.98 -106.63
C ALA A 383 -6.53 -21.31 -105.11
N PRO A 384 -6.04 -22.43 -104.51
CA PRO A 384 -6.63 -22.97 -103.26
C PRO A 384 -5.70 -23.34 -102.08
N ALA A 385 -6.27 -23.33 -100.86
CA ALA A 385 -6.08 -24.25 -99.71
C ALA A 385 -7.14 -23.86 -98.63
N GLN A 386 -7.93 -24.69 -97.92
CA GLN A 386 -7.79 -26.02 -97.27
C GLN A 386 -6.75 -26.05 -96.12
N ALA A 387 -7.03 -26.57 -94.91
CA ALA A 387 -8.23 -27.24 -94.35
C ALA A 387 -8.28 -27.02 -92.79
N PRO A 388 -9.22 -27.63 -92.02
CA PRO A 388 -9.49 -27.27 -90.62
C PRO A 388 -8.85 -28.22 -89.58
N ALA A 389 -8.98 -27.88 -88.29
CA ALA A 389 -9.08 -28.84 -87.18
C ALA A 389 -9.79 -28.21 -85.97
N SER A 390 -10.31 -29.06 -85.08
CA SER A 390 -11.04 -28.68 -83.87
C SER A 390 -10.62 -29.52 -82.66
N ALA A 391 -10.92 -28.99 -81.47
CA ALA A 391 -11.25 -29.71 -80.23
C ALA A 391 -10.11 -30.16 -79.28
N GLN A 392 -10.53 -30.31 -78.01
CA GLN A 392 -9.89 -31.02 -76.88
C GLN A 392 -8.61 -30.38 -76.30
N ASP A 393 -8.26 -30.56 -75.03
CA ASP A 393 -9.01 -30.83 -73.78
C ASP A 393 -7.98 -30.60 -72.64
N GLU A 394 -8.38 -30.17 -71.44
CA GLU A 394 -7.81 -30.73 -70.19
C GLU A 394 -8.58 -30.33 -68.91
N GLN A 395 -8.27 -31.02 -67.81
CA GLN A 395 -9.09 -31.15 -66.60
C GLN A 395 -8.50 -30.48 -65.34
N PRO A 396 -9.32 -30.22 -64.29
CA PRO A 396 -8.88 -29.65 -63.01
C PRO A 396 -8.45 -30.72 -62.00
N ASN A 397 -7.55 -30.38 -61.06
CA ASN A 397 -7.55 -31.01 -59.72
C ASN A 397 -6.72 -30.23 -58.66
N ALA A 398 -6.73 -30.80 -57.45
CA ALA A 398 -5.75 -30.71 -56.35
C ALA A 398 -5.95 -29.64 -55.26
N SER A 399 -6.49 -30.09 -54.14
CA SER A 399 -6.42 -29.46 -52.83
C SER A 399 -5.23 -29.96 -51.99
N ALA A 400 -4.47 -29.05 -51.39
CA ALA A 400 -3.62 -29.27 -50.21
C ALA A 400 -3.41 -27.89 -49.54
N SER A 401 -3.67 -27.60 -48.26
CA SER A 401 -3.47 -28.30 -46.98
C SER A 401 -2.08 -28.13 -46.35
N ASP A 402 -2.09 -27.44 -45.20
CA ASP A 402 -1.30 -27.71 -43.99
C ASP A 402 -0.04 -26.86 -43.67
N LYS A 403 0.14 -26.62 -42.37
CA LYS A 403 1.32 -26.14 -41.59
C LYS A 403 1.81 -24.67 -41.67
N THR A 404 2.40 -24.11 -40.61
CA THR A 404 2.03 -24.04 -39.16
C THR A 404 2.81 -22.89 -38.48
N GLU A 405 2.42 -22.56 -37.24
CA GLU A 405 3.24 -22.02 -36.13
C GLU A 405 3.75 -20.56 -36.15
N ARG A 406 3.28 -19.85 -35.10
CA ARG A 406 3.91 -18.77 -34.30
C ARG A 406 3.92 -17.35 -34.87
#